data_AF-A0A2P2LP45-F1
#
_entry.id   AF-A0A2P2LP45-F1
#
_cell.length_a   1.000
_cell.length_b   1.000
_cell.length_c   1.000
_cell.angle_alpha   90.00
_cell.angle_beta   90.00
_cell.angle_gamma   90.00
#
_symmetry.space_group_name_H-M   'P 1'
#
loop_
_entity.id
_entity.type
_entity.pdbx_description
1 polymer ?
#
loop_
_entity_poly.entity_id
_entity_poly.type
_entity_poly.pdbx_seq_one_letter_code
_entity_poly.pdbx_strand_id
1 'polypeptide(L)'
;MSGGGTQKSLRKALGALKDTTTVSLAKVNSGYKELDISIVRATNHVERQAKEKHIRAIFAAVSATRPRADVAYCIHALARRLSKTHNWAVALKTLIVIHRALREVDPTFHEELVNYGKSRSHMLNMAHFKDDSSPSAWDYSAWVRSYALFLEERLECFRVLKYDLEIDRPRTKELDTAELLEQLPALQQLLYRVLGCQPQGAAVDNFVIQVALSLVASESTKIYQAISYGTANLVDKVWNDPSFLNQKVRILQIILLN
;
A
#
# COMPACT_ATOMS: atom_id res chain seq x y z
N MET A 1 32.30 -24.40 -12.09
CA MET A 1 30.90 -23.91 -12.17
C MET A 1 30.00 -24.90 -11.43
N SER A 2 29.51 -24.59 -10.21
CA SER A 2 28.49 -25.39 -9.48
C SER A 2 27.93 -24.72 -8.20
N GLY A 3 28.57 -23.68 -7.66
CA GLY A 3 28.21 -23.13 -6.33
C GLY A 3 26.90 -22.33 -6.21
N GLY A 4 26.32 -21.83 -7.31
CA GLY A 4 25.15 -20.93 -7.28
C GLY A 4 23.81 -21.61 -6.99
N GLY A 5 23.65 -22.88 -7.40
CA GLY A 5 22.41 -23.63 -7.21
C GLY A 5 22.17 -24.06 -5.75
N THR A 6 23.25 -24.45 -5.07
CA THR A 6 23.23 -25.00 -3.71
C THR A 6 22.88 -23.94 -2.66
N GLN A 7 23.41 -22.71 -2.79
CA GLN A 7 23.04 -21.60 -1.90
C GLN A 7 21.57 -21.18 -2.07
N LYS A 8 21.06 -21.16 -3.31
CA LYS A 8 19.64 -20.83 -3.58
C LYS A 8 18.70 -21.90 -3.00
N SER A 9 19.09 -23.17 -3.05
CA SER A 9 18.34 -24.30 -2.47
C SER A 9 18.32 -24.25 -0.94
N LEU A 10 19.47 -24.03 -0.29
CA LEU A 10 19.58 -23.91 1.17
C LEU A 10 18.77 -22.74 1.73
N ARG A 11 18.73 -21.60 1.03
CA ARG A 11 17.93 -20.44 1.43
C ARG A 11 16.43 -20.69 1.34
N LYS A 12 15.97 -21.37 0.29
CA LYS A 12 14.56 -21.80 0.17
C LYS A 12 14.20 -22.77 1.30
N ALA A 13 15.09 -23.71 1.62
CA ALA A 13 14.90 -24.63 2.74
C ALA A 13 14.84 -23.90 4.10
N LEU A 14 15.74 -22.94 4.35
CA LEU A 14 15.73 -22.13 5.57
C LEU A 14 14.49 -21.24 5.68
N GLY A 15 14.07 -20.62 4.58
CA GLY A 15 12.81 -19.86 4.52
C GLY A 15 11.60 -20.74 4.82
N ALA A 16 11.56 -21.94 4.24
CA ALA A 16 10.50 -22.92 4.49
C ALA A 16 10.48 -23.41 5.94
N LEU A 17 11.65 -23.65 6.55
CA LEU A 17 11.78 -24.02 7.96
C LEU A 17 11.31 -22.88 8.88
N LYS A 18 11.66 -21.63 8.58
CA LYS A 18 11.21 -20.46 9.34
C LYS A 18 9.70 -20.27 9.24
N ASP A 19 9.13 -20.40 8.05
CA ASP A 19 7.68 -20.32 7.84
C ASP A 19 6.97 -21.50 8.55
N THR A 20 7.53 -22.70 8.51
CA THR A 20 7.00 -23.89 9.21
C THR A 20 7.06 -23.72 10.73
N THR A 21 8.15 -23.14 11.26
CA THR A 21 8.31 -22.85 12.68
C THR A 21 7.36 -21.75 13.13
N THR A 22 7.17 -20.71 12.31
CA THR A 22 6.20 -19.64 12.57
C THR A 22 4.76 -20.20 12.57
N VAL A 23 4.42 -21.06 11.60
CA VAL A 23 3.14 -21.77 11.58
C VAL A 23 2.97 -22.66 12.82
N SER A 24 4.02 -23.36 13.24
CA SER A 24 3.98 -24.24 14.41
C SER A 24 3.86 -23.46 15.73
N LEU A 25 4.47 -22.27 15.82
CA LEU A 25 4.31 -21.38 16.96
C LEU A 25 2.90 -20.78 17.01
N ALA A 26 2.32 -20.45 15.85
CA ALA A 26 0.91 -20.08 15.75
C ALA A 26 -0.04 -21.22 16.15
N LYS A 27 0.42 -22.50 16.16
CA LYS A 27 -0.42 -23.63 16.59
C LYS A 27 -0.64 -23.70 18.10
N VAL A 28 0.10 -22.94 18.91
CA VAL A 28 -0.01 -22.91 20.38
C VAL A 28 -1.19 -22.00 20.77
N ASN A 29 -2.28 -22.62 21.24
CA ASN A 29 -3.56 -22.11 21.77
C ASN A 29 -3.77 -20.57 21.83
N SER A 30 -3.85 -19.90 20.68
CA SER A 30 -4.38 -18.53 20.56
C SER A 30 -5.73 -18.55 19.83
N GLY A 31 -6.66 -17.67 20.22
CA GLY A 31 -7.95 -17.50 19.53
C GLY A 31 -7.83 -17.07 18.06
N TYR A 32 -6.62 -16.75 17.60
CA TYR A 32 -6.32 -16.21 16.26
C TYR A 32 -5.48 -17.14 15.38
N LYS A 33 -5.26 -18.39 15.80
CA LYS A 33 -4.40 -19.38 15.12
C LYS A 33 -4.64 -19.50 13.61
N GLU A 34 -5.90 -19.65 13.18
CA GLU A 34 -6.22 -19.82 11.75
C GLU A 34 -5.95 -18.55 10.93
N LEU A 35 -6.13 -17.39 11.53
CA LEU A 35 -5.77 -16.11 10.94
C LEU A 35 -4.25 -15.99 10.78
N ASP A 36 -3.48 -16.29 11.83
CA ASP A 36 -2.02 -16.28 11.77
C ASP A 36 -1.47 -17.23 10.70
N ILE A 37 -2.03 -18.44 10.59
CA ILE A 37 -1.68 -19.39 9.53
C ILE A 37 -1.98 -18.80 8.15
N SER A 38 -3.13 -18.16 7.98
CA SER A 38 -3.52 -17.52 6.72
C SER A 38 -2.59 -16.37 6.35
N ILE A 39 -2.23 -15.51 7.31
CA ILE A 39 -1.25 -14.42 7.13
C ILE A 39 0.10 -14.97 6.70
N VAL A 40 0.65 -15.97 7.41
CA VAL A 40 1.95 -16.56 7.05
C VAL A 40 1.91 -17.22 5.67
N ARG A 41 0.83 -17.93 5.34
CA ARG A 41 0.69 -18.57 4.02
C ARG A 41 0.51 -17.57 2.89
N ALA A 42 -0.22 -16.47 3.11
CA ALA A 42 -0.37 -15.40 2.13
C ALA A 42 0.95 -14.65 1.92
N THR A 43 1.78 -14.52 2.96
CA THR A 43 3.00 -13.69 2.98
C THR A 43 4.28 -14.52 3.10
N ASN A 44 4.29 -15.76 2.60
CA ASN A 44 5.49 -16.59 2.61
C ASN A 44 6.54 -16.07 1.61
N HIS A 45 7.78 -16.53 1.76
CA HIS A 45 8.92 -16.14 0.93
C HIS A 45 8.88 -16.68 -0.51
N VAL A 46 7.86 -17.47 -0.89
CA VAL A 46 7.74 -18.00 -2.25
C VAL A 46 7.32 -16.88 -3.19
N GLU A 47 8.12 -16.66 -4.23
CA GLU A 47 7.96 -15.65 -5.30
C GLU A 47 6.82 -16.02 -6.27
N ARG A 48 5.63 -16.20 -5.71
CA ARG A 48 4.37 -16.44 -6.41
C ARG A 48 3.26 -15.70 -5.69
N GLN A 49 2.18 -15.42 -6.42
CA GLN A 49 0.96 -14.88 -5.84
C GLN A 49 0.47 -15.76 -4.68
N ALA A 50 -0.07 -15.09 -3.65
CA ALA A 50 -0.76 -15.75 -2.57
C ALA A 50 -1.97 -16.53 -3.11
N LYS A 51 -2.28 -17.68 -2.52
CA LYS A 51 -3.52 -18.39 -2.87
C LYS A 51 -4.70 -17.59 -2.34
N GLU A 52 -5.71 -17.37 -3.19
CA GLU A 52 -6.91 -16.59 -2.86
C GLU A 52 -7.61 -17.04 -1.57
N LYS A 53 -7.60 -18.34 -1.25
CA LYS A 53 -8.18 -18.83 0.01
C LYS A 53 -7.59 -18.18 1.27
N HIS A 54 -6.30 -17.82 1.25
CA HIS A 54 -5.66 -17.16 2.39
C HIS A 54 -6.00 -15.67 2.43
N ILE A 55 -6.09 -15.03 1.25
CA ILE A 55 -6.51 -13.64 1.14
C ILE A 55 -7.94 -13.47 1.65
N ARG A 56 -8.88 -14.31 1.18
CA ARG A 56 -10.27 -14.30 1.64
C ARG A 56 -10.41 -14.52 3.15
N ALA A 57 -9.59 -15.40 3.72
CA ALA A 57 -9.59 -15.62 5.17
C ALA A 57 -9.12 -14.38 5.96
N ILE A 58 -8.11 -13.66 5.45
CA ILE A 58 -7.66 -12.40 6.03
C ILE A 58 -8.75 -11.33 5.90
N PHE A 59 -9.38 -11.20 4.73
CA PHE A 59 -10.43 -10.19 4.50
C PHE A 59 -11.66 -10.43 5.35
N ALA A 60 -12.05 -11.70 5.53
CA ALA A 60 -13.13 -12.06 6.44
C ALA A 60 -12.82 -11.75 7.92
N ALA A 61 -11.55 -11.55 8.29
CA ALA A 61 -11.14 -11.16 9.63
C ALA A 61 -11.11 -9.63 9.84
N VAL A 62 -11.15 -8.85 8.76
CA VAL A 62 -11.16 -7.38 8.80
C VAL A 62 -12.46 -6.76 8.30
N SER A 63 -13.51 -7.56 8.07
CA SER A 63 -14.80 -7.06 7.61
C SER A 63 -15.55 -6.27 8.68
N ALA A 64 -16.44 -5.37 8.25
CA ALA A 64 -17.27 -4.52 9.10
C ALA A 64 -18.02 -5.28 10.22
N THR A 65 -18.43 -6.52 9.93
CA THR A 65 -19.17 -7.38 10.86
C THR A 65 -18.33 -7.98 11.99
N ARG A 66 -17.01 -7.81 11.96
CA ARG A 66 -16.11 -8.37 12.97
C ARG A 66 -15.96 -7.46 14.20
N PRO A 67 -15.73 -8.05 15.39
CA PRO A 67 -15.31 -7.31 16.58
C PRO A 67 -14.06 -6.48 16.28
N ARG A 68 -14.03 -5.21 16.74
CA ARG A 68 -12.91 -4.29 16.49
C ARG A 68 -11.57 -4.82 17.03
N ALA A 69 -11.60 -5.58 18.11
CA ALA A 69 -10.41 -6.25 18.65
C ALA A 69 -9.80 -7.26 17.66
N ASP A 70 -10.62 -7.98 16.89
CA ASP A 70 -10.16 -8.95 15.89
C ASP A 70 -9.55 -8.24 14.68
N VAL A 71 -10.18 -7.15 14.24
CA VAL A 71 -9.65 -6.29 13.16
C VAL A 71 -8.30 -5.72 13.57
N ALA A 72 -8.22 -5.15 14.78
CA ALA A 72 -6.99 -4.60 15.35
C ALA A 72 -5.89 -5.67 15.49
N TYR A 73 -6.26 -6.90 15.89
CA TYR A 73 -5.32 -8.02 15.92
C TYR A 73 -4.77 -8.33 14.52
N CYS A 74 -5.63 -8.41 13.51
CA CYS A 74 -5.22 -8.68 12.13
C CYS A 74 -4.26 -7.61 11.61
N ILE A 75 -4.59 -6.33 11.80
CA ILE A 75 -3.73 -5.20 11.43
C ILE A 75 -2.39 -5.31 12.16
N HIS A 76 -2.41 -5.56 13.47
CA HIS A 76 -1.20 -5.75 14.26
C HIS A 76 -0.34 -6.92 13.76
N ALA A 77 -0.95 -8.05 13.39
CA ALA A 77 -0.25 -9.21 12.87
C ALA A 77 0.44 -8.92 11.52
N LEU A 78 -0.21 -8.17 10.62
CA LEU A 78 0.38 -7.71 9.36
C LEU A 78 1.53 -6.71 9.61
N ALA A 79 1.34 -5.72 10.49
CA ALA A 79 2.37 -4.78 10.91
C ALA A 79 3.60 -5.49 11.49
N ARG A 80 3.37 -6.52 12.30
CA ARG A 80 4.41 -7.36 12.89
C ARG A 80 5.16 -8.18 11.83
N ARG A 81 4.47 -8.62 10.76
CA ARG A 81 5.10 -9.33 9.64
C ARG A 81 6.04 -8.41 8.86
N LEU A 82 5.65 -7.14 8.63
CA LEU A 82 6.49 -6.12 7.99
C LEU A 82 7.72 -5.77 8.82
N SER A 83 7.54 -5.46 10.12
CA SER A 83 8.65 -5.02 10.99
C SER A 83 9.70 -6.10 11.28
N LYS A 84 9.35 -7.39 11.19
CA LYS A 84 10.27 -8.51 11.50
C LYS A 84 10.90 -9.17 10.28
N THR A 85 10.50 -8.81 9.07
CA THR A 85 11.02 -9.46 7.86
C THR A 85 12.19 -8.67 7.28
N HIS A 86 13.20 -9.40 6.81
CA HIS A 86 14.25 -8.89 5.93
C HIS A 86 14.15 -9.49 4.52
N ASN A 87 13.09 -10.26 4.25
CA ASN A 87 12.88 -10.88 2.95
C ASN A 87 11.94 -10.01 2.10
N TRP A 88 12.40 -9.60 0.92
CA TRP A 88 11.64 -8.71 0.03
C TRP A 88 10.28 -9.29 -0.40
N ALA A 89 10.20 -10.62 -0.64
CA ALA A 89 8.97 -11.25 -1.09
C ALA A 89 7.92 -11.29 0.02
N VAL A 90 8.34 -11.56 1.27
CA VAL A 90 7.46 -11.49 2.45
C VAL A 90 6.96 -10.06 2.65
N ALA A 91 7.84 -9.07 2.60
CA ALA A 91 7.48 -7.65 2.73
C ALA A 91 6.47 -7.25 1.65
N LEU A 92 6.81 -7.49 0.38
CA LEU A 92 5.95 -7.16 -0.75
C LEU A 92 4.59 -7.82 -0.65
N LYS A 93 4.53 -9.13 -0.40
CA LYS A 93 3.25 -9.84 -0.32
C LYS A 93 2.40 -9.36 0.84
N THR A 94 3.02 -8.91 1.94
CA THR A 94 2.29 -8.27 3.04
C THR A 94 1.70 -6.93 2.61
N LEU A 95 2.45 -6.09 1.89
CA LEU A 95 1.95 -4.84 1.32
C LEU A 95 0.83 -5.08 0.28
N ILE A 96 0.94 -6.12 -0.56
CA ILE A 96 -0.13 -6.52 -1.50
C ILE A 96 -1.41 -6.90 -0.76
N VAL A 97 -1.31 -7.67 0.34
CA VAL A 97 -2.48 -8.02 1.18
C VAL A 97 -3.15 -6.75 1.71
N ILE A 98 -2.37 -5.79 2.21
CA ILE A 98 -2.89 -4.51 2.72
C ILE A 98 -3.55 -3.71 1.60
N HIS A 99 -2.87 -3.54 0.45
CA HIS A 99 -3.41 -2.81 -0.70
C HIS A 99 -4.72 -3.43 -1.18
N ARG A 100 -4.78 -4.76 -1.33
CA ARG A 100 -6.01 -5.44 -1.72
C ARG A 100 -7.11 -5.30 -0.67
N ALA A 101 -6.78 -5.35 0.63
CA ALA A 101 -7.77 -5.12 1.68
C ALA A 101 -8.36 -3.69 1.59
N LEU A 102 -7.54 -2.68 1.29
CA LEU A 102 -8.01 -1.31 1.03
C LEU A 102 -8.91 -1.19 -0.21
N ARG A 103 -8.89 -2.16 -1.13
CA ARG A 103 -9.72 -2.13 -2.35
C ARG A 103 -10.95 -3.01 -2.28
N GLU A 104 -10.86 -4.13 -1.58
CA GLU A 104 -11.84 -5.23 -1.64
C GLU A 104 -12.64 -5.38 -0.34
N VAL A 105 -12.19 -4.78 0.76
CA VAL A 105 -12.92 -4.77 2.04
C VAL A 105 -13.74 -3.48 2.14
N ASP A 106 -14.72 -3.48 3.04
CA ASP A 106 -15.53 -2.30 3.28
C ASP A 106 -14.70 -1.09 3.77
N PRO A 107 -15.18 0.14 3.55
CA PRO A 107 -14.44 1.35 3.87
C PRO A 107 -14.01 1.49 5.33
N THR A 108 -14.66 0.80 6.29
CA THR A 108 -14.28 0.89 7.70
C THR A 108 -12.86 0.39 7.96
N PHE A 109 -12.35 -0.51 7.11
CA PHE A 109 -10.96 -0.96 7.20
C PHE A 109 -9.94 0.18 7.02
N HIS A 110 -10.23 1.17 6.17
CA HIS A 110 -9.36 2.34 5.99
C HIS A 110 -9.20 3.11 7.30
N GLU A 111 -10.33 3.37 7.98
CA GLU A 111 -10.34 4.10 9.24
C GLU A 111 -9.57 3.35 10.33
N GLU A 112 -9.78 2.04 10.45
CA GLU A 112 -9.04 1.20 11.39
C GLU A 112 -7.53 1.23 11.12
N LEU A 113 -7.13 1.21 9.84
CA LEU A 113 -5.72 1.27 9.45
C LEU A 113 -5.09 2.64 9.75
N VAL A 114 -5.82 3.73 9.48
CA VAL A 114 -5.41 5.10 9.82
C VAL A 114 -5.28 5.26 11.34
N ASN A 115 -6.24 4.75 12.11
CA ASN A 115 -6.24 4.81 13.57
C ASN A 115 -5.09 4.00 14.18
N TYR A 116 -4.80 2.82 13.60
CA TYR A 116 -3.62 2.04 13.99
C TYR A 116 -2.33 2.83 13.74
N GLY A 117 -2.17 3.45 12.57
CA GLY A 117 -0.99 4.24 12.21
C GLY A 117 -0.74 5.44 13.14
N LYS A 118 -1.80 6.14 13.57
CA LYS A 118 -1.70 7.26 14.53
C LYS A 118 -1.18 6.82 15.90
N SER A 119 -1.61 5.64 16.36
CA SER A 119 -1.29 5.16 17.71
C SER A 119 0.03 4.40 17.80
N ARG A 120 0.48 3.80 16.70
CA ARG A 120 1.68 2.94 16.66
C ARG A 120 2.45 3.16 15.37
N SER A 121 3.62 3.80 15.51
CA SER A 121 4.74 3.88 14.54
C SER A 121 4.37 3.47 13.12
N HIS A 122 4.02 4.44 12.27
CA HIS A 122 3.91 4.37 10.81
C HIS A 122 4.06 2.95 10.24
N MET A 123 2.99 2.16 10.28
CA MET A 123 3.02 0.72 9.95
C MET A 123 3.70 0.41 8.62
N LEU A 124 3.56 1.33 7.65
CA LEU A 124 4.08 1.23 6.29
C LEU A 124 5.43 1.93 6.10
N ASN A 125 6.02 2.52 7.14
CA ASN A 125 7.34 3.14 7.03
C ASN A 125 8.40 2.05 6.86
N MET A 126 8.79 1.87 5.60
CA MET A 126 9.80 0.91 5.18
C MET A 126 11.04 1.62 4.63
N ALA A 127 11.29 2.90 4.95
CA ALA A 127 12.37 3.69 4.34
C ALA A 127 13.75 3.03 4.40
N HIS A 128 14.02 2.26 5.45
CA HIS A 128 15.27 1.52 5.68
C HIS A 128 15.19 0.01 5.36
N PHE A 129 14.08 -0.46 4.79
CA PHE A 129 13.94 -1.86 4.42
C PHE A 129 14.98 -2.25 3.37
N LYS A 130 15.66 -3.36 3.64
CA LYS A 130 16.70 -3.92 2.77
C LYS A 130 16.78 -5.43 2.94
N ASP A 131 16.80 -6.14 1.81
CA ASP A 131 17.12 -7.55 1.70
C ASP A 131 18.51 -7.70 1.07
N ASP A 132 19.50 -8.07 1.89
CA ASP A 132 20.89 -8.24 1.49
C ASP A 132 21.22 -9.65 0.94
N SER A 133 20.20 -10.44 0.59
CA SER A 133 20.42 -11.80 0.14
C SER A 133 21.08 -11.88 -1.25
N SER A 134 20.81 -10.94 -2.16
CA SER A 134 21.43 -10.91 -3.49
C SER A 134 21.42 -9.50 -4.09
N PRO A 135 22.24 -9.22 -5.13
CA PRO A 135 22.17 -7.96 -5.86
C PRO A 135 20.77 -7.65 -6.40
N SER A 136 20.07 -8.65 -6.96
CA SER A 136 18.68 -8.48 -7.41
C SER A 136 17.73 -8.14 -6.25
N ALA A 137 17.99 -8.64 -5.05
CA ALA A 137 17.19 -8.31 -3.87
C ALA A 137 17.32 -6.84 -3.44
N TRP A 138 18.39 -6.14 -3.83
CA TRP A 138 18.50 -4.70 -3.64
C TRP A 138 17.51 -3.94 -4.52
N ASP A 139 17.37 -4.32 -5.80
CA ASP A 139 16.37 -3.73 -6.70
C ASP A 139 14.95 -4.00 -6.20
N TYR A 140 14.68 -5.22 -5.73
CA TYR A 140 13.38 -5.57 -5.13
C TYR A 140 13.11 -4.77 -3.86
N SER A 141 14.13 -4.57 -3.01
CA SER A 141 14.01 -3.77 -1.80
C SER A 141 13.75 -2.30 -2.11
N ALA A 142 14.40 -1.74 -3.13
CA ALA A 142 14.12 -0.39 -3.59
C ALA A 142 12.66 -0.24 -4.03
N TRP A 143 12.14 -1.19 -4.81
CA TRP A 143 10.76 -1.15 -5.25
C TRP A 143 9.75 -1.34 -4.11
N VAL A 144 10.03 -2.25 -3.15
CA VAL A 144 9.22 -2.42 -1.93
C VAL A 144 9.09 -1.10 -1.16
N ARG A 145 10.16 -0.31 -1.07
CA ARG A 145 10.13 1.01 -0.40
C ARG A 145 9.24 2.01 -1.13
N SER A 146 9.35 2.09 -2.46
CA SER A 146 8.47 2.95 -3.27
C SER A 146 7.00 2.57 -3.13
N TYR A 147 6.71 1.26 -3.15
CA TYR A 147 5.35 0.76 -3.03
C TYR A 147 4.76 1.00 -1.62
N ALA A 148 5.57 0.86 -0.57
CA ALA A 148 5.15 1.19 0.79
C ALA A 148 4.84 2.70 0.95
N LEU A 149 5.66 3.58 0.37
CA LEU A 149 5.41 5.02 0.35
C LEU A 149 4.12 5.38 -0.40
N PHE A 150 3.84 4.70 -1.52
CA PHE A 150 2.57 4.85 -2.22
C PHE A 150 1.37 4.49 -1.34
N LEU A 151 1.42 3.36 -0.62
CA LEU A 151 0.32 2.96 0.27
C LEU A 151 0.16 3.89 1.47
N GLU A 152 1.25 4.42 2.02
CA GLU A 152 1.21 5.43 3.09
C GLU A 152 0.52 6.71 2.59
N GLU A 153 0.93 7.20 1.43
CA GLU A 153 0.33 8.38 0.82
C GLU A 153 -1.13 8.16 0.41
N ARG A 154 -1.50 6.95 0.00
CA ARG A 154 -2.90 6.59 -0.30
C ARG A 154 -3.78 6.75 0.94
N LEU A 155 -3.31 6.33 2.11
CA LEU A 155 -4.03 6.50 3.38
C LEU A 155 -4.11 7.96 3.82
N GLU A 156 -3.04 8.73 3.62
CA GLU A 156 -3.04 10.15 3.92
C GLU A 156 -3.98 10.92 2.99
N CYS A 157 -4.00 10.57 1.70
CA CYS A 157 -4.95 11.12 0.74
C CYS A 157 -6.39 10.79 1.14
N PHE A 158 -6.69 9.54 1.53
CA PHE A 158 -8.00 9.17 2.07
C PHE A 158 -8.40 10.02 3.29
N ARG A 159 -7.46 10.30 4.20
CA ARG A 159 -7.69 11.15 5.38
C ARG A 159 -8.11 12.58 5.00
N VAL A 160 -7.51 13.12 3.94
CA VAL A 160 -7.82 14.47 3.43
C VAL A 160 -9.15 14.48 2.66
N LEU A 161 -9.36 13.51 1.77
CA LEU A 161 -10.56 13.43 0.93
C LEU A 161 -11.82 13.04 1.71
N LYS A 162 -11.68 12.20 2.74
CA LYS A 162 -12.77 11.60 3.52
C LYS A 162 -13.71 10.69 2.69
N TYR A 163 -13.22 10.21 1.54
CA TYR A 163 -13.90 9.23 0.69
C TYR A 163 -12.86 8.41 -0.09
N ASP A 164 -13.26 7.28 -0.67
CA ASP A 164 -12.35 6.40 -1.41
C ASP A 164 -12.43 6.69 -2.92
N LEU A 165 -11.34 7.17 -3.52
CA LEU A 165 -11.26 7.42 -4.98
C LEU A 165 -11.51 6.18 -5.82
N GLU A 166 -11.15 4.98 -5.34
CA GLU A 166 -11.32 3.73 -6.08
C GLU A 166 -12.77 3.24 -6.07
N ILE A 167 -13.58 3.63 -5.09
CA ILE A 167 -14.98 3.20 -4.97
C ILE A 167 -15.90 4.31 -5.48
N ASP A 168 -15.65 5.54 -5.07
CA ASP A 168 -16.50 6.69 -5.33
C ASP A 168 -16.15 7.38 -6.66
N ARG A 169 -17.07 8.21 -7.15
CA ARG A 169 -16.79 9.09 -8.30
C ARG A 169 -15.95 10.27 -7.81
N PRO A 170 -14.96 10.76 -8.59
CA PRO A 170 -14.23 11.97 -8.24
C PRO A 170 -15.19 13.15 -8.04
N ARG A 171 -15.19 13.73 -6.83
CA ARG A 171 -16.10 14.82 -6.44
C ARG A 171 -15.51 16.21 -6.71
N THR A 172 -14.27 16.26 -7.19
CA THR A 172 -13.48 17.50 -7.36
C THR A 172 -14.10 18.53 -8.32
N LYS A 173 -15.07 18.13 -9.16
CA LYS A 173 -15.83 19.08 -10.01
C LYS A 173 -16.80 19.98 -9.24
N GLU A 174 -17.24 19.54 -8.06
CA GLU A 174 -18.32 20.17 -7.31
C GLU A 174 -17.83 20.90 -6.05
N LEU A 175 -16.58 20.63 -5.64
CA LEU A 175 -15.98 21.19 -4.43
C LEU A 175 -15.82 22.70 -4.49
N ASP A 176 -15.89 23.35 -3.34
CA ASP A 176 -15.60 24.78 -3.19
C ASP A 176 -14.09 25.08 -3.30
N THR A 177 -13.71 26.37 -3.33
CA THR A 177 -12.29 26.74 -3.48
C THR A 177 -11.44 26.30 -2.29
N ALA A 178 -11.96 26.34 -1.06
CA ALA A 178 -11.21 25.97 0.13
C ALA A 178 -10.95 24.46 0.15
N GLU A 179 -11.97 23.65 -0.16
CA GLU A 179 -11.86 22.21 -0.31
C GLU A 179 -10.88 21.82 -1.42
N LEU A 180 -10.91 22.50 -2.57
CA LEU A 180 -9.97 22.25 -3.67
C LEU A 180 -8.52 22.53 -3.26
N LEU A 181 -8.28 23.64 -2.55
CA LEU A 181 -6.94 24.01 -2.08
C LEU A 181 -6.39 23.01 -1.04
N GLU A 182 -7.25 22.27 -0.35
CA GLU A 182 -6.87 21.19 0.56
C GLU A 182 -6.67 19.86 -0.16
N GLN A 183 -7.59 19.47 -1.05
CA GLN A 183 -7.60 18.15 -1.68
C GLN A 183 -6.62 18.00 -2.85
N LEU A 184 -6.43 19.04 -3.67
CA LEU A 184 -5.54 18.95 -4.85
C LEU A 184 -4.08 18.63 -4.47
N PRO A 185 -3.46 19.27 -3.45
CA PRO A 185 -2.11 18.91 -3.02
C PRO A 185 -1.99 17.44 -2.60
N ALA A 186 -2.98 16.91 -1.87
CA ALA A 186 -2.97 15.51 -1.43
C ALA A 186 -3.07 14.54 -2.62
N LEU A 187 -3.92 14.85 -3.60
CA LEU A 187 -4.06 14.07 -4.84
C LEU A 187 -2.76 14.09 -5.67
N GLN A 188 -2.13 15.26 -5.82
CA GLN A 188 -0.89 15.43 -6.56
C GLN A 188 0.26 14.67 -5.92
N GLN A 189 0.37 14.76 -4.59
CA GLN A 189 1.36 14.02 -3.84
C GLN A 189 1.14 12.51 -3.99
N LEU A 190 -0.11 12.03 -3.99
CA LEU A 190 -0.42 10.63 -4.29
C LEU A 190 -0.01 10.23 -5.72
N LEU A 191 -0.28 11.06 -6.72
CA LEU A 191 0.16 10.83 -8.10
C LEU A 191 1.69 10.77 -8.21
N TYR A 192 2.41 11.64 -7.49
CA TYR A 192 3.87 11.60 -7.43
C TYR A 192 4.37 10.24 -6.91
N ARG A 193 3.71 9.65 -5.90
CA ARG A 193 4.05 8.30 -5.42
C ARG A 193 3.70 7.19 -6.41
N VAL A 194 2.60 7.33 -7.16
CA VAL A 194 2.25 6.42 -8.27
C VAL A 194 3.38 6.39 -9.30
N LEU A 195 3.84 7.57 -9.74
CA LEU A 195 4.95 7.69 -10.69
C LEU A 195 6.27 7.13 -10.13
N GLY A 196 6.48 7.26 -8.82
CA GLY A 196 7.61 6.66 -8.09
C GLY A 196 7.60 5.12 -8.02
N CYS A 197 6.49 4.46 -8.34
CA CYS A 197 6.39 2.99 -8.38
C CYS A 197 7.01 2.37 -9.65
N GLN A 198 7.97 3.03 -10.29
CA GLN A 198 8.66 2.52 -11.47
C GLN A 198 9.68 1.43 -11.09
N PRO A 199 9.51 0.18 -11.56
CA PRO A 199 10.52 -0.86 -11.32
C PRO A 199 11.79 -0.59 -12.12
N GLN A 200 12.94 -0.97 -11.54
CA GLN A 200 14.27 -0.82 -12.14
C GLN A 200 15.08 -2.10 -11.94
N GLY A 201 16.11 -2.29 -12.76
CA GLY A 201 17.00 -3.44 -12.67
C GLY A 201 16.22 -4.77 -12.69
N ALA A 202 16.57 -5.68 -11.78
CA ALA A 202 15.93 -6.99 -11.68
C ALA A 202 14.43 -6.92 -11.35
N ALA A 203 13.94 -5.81 -10.78
CA ALA A 203 12.53 -5.64 -10.42
C ALA A 203 11.60 -5.59 -11.63
N VAL A 204 12.10 -5.20 -12.81
CA VAL A 204 11.33 -5.10 -14.06
C VAL A 204 10.73 -6.45 -14.43
N ASP A 205 11.49 -7.54 -14.32
CA ASP A 205 11.05 -8.86 -14.77
C ASP A 205 10.38 -9.70 -13.66
N ASN A 206 10.24 -9.15 -12.44
CA ASN A 206 9.70 -9.92 -11.33
C ASN A 206 8.17 -9.98 -11.35
N PHE A 207 7.61 -11.17 -11.54
CA PHE A 207 6.16 -11.36 -11.65
C PHE A 207 5.35 -10.83 -10.43
N VAL A 208 5.86 -10.98 -9.19
CA VAL A 208 5.13 -10.52 -8.00
C VAL A 208 5.09 -8.98 -7.96
N ILE A 209 6.18 -8.33 -8.40
CA ILE A 209 6.24 -6.88 -8.56
C ILE A 209 5.29 -6.42 -9.66
N GLN A 210 5.24 -7.10 -10.80
CA GLN A 210 4.33 -6.76 -11.90
C GLN A 210 2.85 -6.83 -11.48
N VAL A 211 2.48 -7.80 -10.63
CA VAL A 211 1.13 -7.90 -10.07
C VAL A 211 0.81 -6.74 -9.14
N ALA A 212 1.77 -6.29 -8.34
CA ALA A 212 1.56 -5.15 -7.45
C ALA A 212 1.57 -3.82 -8.23
N LEU A 213 2.38 -3.71 -9.28
CA LEU A 213 2.40 -2.59 -10.20
C LEU A 213 1.07 -2.45 -10.96
N SER A 214 0.43 -3.56 -11.35
CA SER A 214 -0.88 -3.48 -12.01
C SER A 214 -1.98 -2.92 -11.10
N LEU A 215 -1.91 -3.20 -9.79
CA LEU A 215 -2.79 -2.55 -8.81
C LEU A 215 -2.55 -1.03 -8.79
N VAL A 216 -1.30 -0.58 -8.68
CA VAL A 216 -0.95 0.86 -8.72
C VAL A 216 -1.42 1.52 -10.01
N ALA A 217 -1.15 0.89 -11.15
CA ALA A 217 -1.53 1.40 -12.46
C ALA A 217 -3.06 1.54 -12.59
N SER A 218 -3.83 0.61 -12.02
CA SER A 218 -5.29 0.71 -12.05
C SER A 218 -5.84 1.91 -11.29
N GLU A 219 -5.20 2.35 -10.19
CA GLU A 219 -5.62 3.55 -9.43
C GLU A 219 -5.24 4.86 -10.11
N SER A 220 -4.14 4.85 -10.87
CA SER A 220 -3.57 6.05 -11.47
C SER A 220 -4.57 6.83 -12.33
N THR A 221 -5.49 6.13 -13.00
CA THR A 221 -6.48 6.77 -13.89
C THR A 221 -7.46 7.63 -13.10
N LYS A 222 -7.97 7.13 -11.96
CA LYS A 222 -8.93 7.88 -11.14
C LYS A 222 -8.27 9.04 -10.41
N ILE A 223 -7.04 8.85 -9.94
CA ILE A 223 -6.23 9.92 -9.34
C ILE A 223 -6.02 11.04 -10.36
N TYR A 224 -5.58 10.71 -11.58
CA TYR A 224 -5.39 11.69 -12.64
C TYR A 224 -6.70 12.43 -12.98
N GLN A 225 -7.81 11.69 -13.15
CA GLN A 225 -9.13 12.31 -13.40
C GLN A 225 -9.54 13.28 -12.28
N ALA A 226 -9.36 12.90 -11.01
CA ALA A 226 -9.67 13.77 -9.88
C ALA A 226 -8.85 15.06 -9.90
N ILE A 227 -7.55 14.97 -10.23
CA ILE A 227 -6.66 16.13 -10.38
C ILE A 227 -7.08 16.99 -11.56
N SER A 228 -7.33 16.41 -12.74
CA SER A 228 -7.74 17.15 -13.93
C SER A 228 -9.04 17.92 -13.69
N TYR A 229 -10.02 17.27 -13.07
CA TYR A 229 -11.31 17.87 -12.75
C TYR A 229 -11.21 18.96 -11.68
N GLY A 230 -10.46 18.72 -10.61
CA GLY A 230 -10.25 19.73 -9.58
C GLY A 230 -9.47 20.94 -10.09
N THR A 231 -8.48 20.71 -10.96
CA THR A 231 -7.70 21.76 -11.60
C THR A 231 -8.57 22.63 -12.51
N ALA A 232 -9.38 22.02 -13.37
CA ALA A 232 -10.32 22.75 -14.22
C ALA A 232 -11.29 23.60 -13.40
N ASN A 233 -11.91 23.01 -12.35
CA ASN A 233 -12.80 23.72 -11.44
C ASN A 233 -12.09 24.90 -10.74
N LEU A 234 -10.84 24.71 -10.27
CA LEU A 234 -10.08 25.76 -9.63
C LEU A 234 -9.73 26.91 -10.60
N VAL A 235 -9.35 26.59 -11.84
CA VAL A 235 -9.09 27.59 -12.88
C VAL A 235 -10.34 28.42 -13.17
N ASP A 236 -11.48 27.76 -13.35
CA ASP A 236 -12.76 28.44 -13.62
C ASP A 236 -13.13 29.40 -12.47
N LYS A 237 -12.93 29.00 -11.22
CA LYS A 237 -13.22 29.86 -10.06
C LYS A 237 -12.28 31.04 -9.95
N VAL A 238 -10.98 30.82 -10.11
CA VAL A 238 -9.93 31.82 -9.90
C VAL A 238 -9.87 32.85 -11.03
N TRP A 239 -10.23 32.46 -12.24
CA TRP A 239 -10.26 33.38 -13.37
C TRP A 239 -11.50 34.28 -13.36
N ASN A 240 -12.60 33.80 -12.77
CA ASN A 240 -13.86 34.54 -12.70
C ASN A 240 -14.05 35.34 -11.41
N ASP A 241 -13.27 35.09 -10.36
CA ASP A 241 -13.34 35.83 -9.09
C ASP A 241 -12.05 36.67 -8.83
N PRO A 242 -12.14 38.02 -8.90
CA PRO A 242 -11.02 38.93 -8.67
C PRO A 242 -10.39 38.84 -7.27
N SER A 243 -11.12 38.34 -6.27
CA SER A 243 -10.63 38.25 -4.88
C SER A 243 -9.44 37.28 -4.72
N PHE A 244 -9.26 36.36 -5.66
CA PHE A 244 -8.19 35.36 -5.63
C PHE A 244 -6.85 35.83 -6.22
N LEU A 245 -6.73 37.08 -6.66
CA LEU A 245 -5.50 37.65 -7.27
C LEU A 245 -4.22 37.32 -6.48
N ASN A 246 -4.25 37.38 -5.14
CA ASN A 246 -3.10 37.09 -4.28
C ASN A 246 -2.81 35.59 -4.12
N GLN A 247 -3.76 34.71 -4.44
CA GLN A 247 -3.59 33.26 -4.40
C GLN A 247 -3.24 32.68 -5.78
N LYS A 248 -3.35 33.46 -6.86
CA LYS A 248 -3.04 33.03 -8.23
C LYS A 248 -1.66 32.40 -8.38
N VAL A 249 -0.63 32.90 -7.68
CA VAL A 249 0.73 32.32 -7.74
C VAL A 249 0.79 30.93 -7.10
N ARG A 250 0.15 30.74 -5.94
CA ARG A 250 0.08 29.43 -5.26
C ARG A 250 -0.73 28.42 -6.08
N ILE A 251 -1.78 28.90 -6.73
CA ILE A 251 -2.65 28.10 -7.60
C ILE A 251 -1.93 27.74 -8.90
N LEU A 252 -1.18 28.66 -9.49
CA LEU A 252 -0.32 28.38 -10.64
C LEU A 252 0.80 27.40 -10.28
N GLN A 253 1.37 27.43 -9.08
CA GLN A 253 2.32 26.38 -8.63
C GLN A 253 1.66 25.01 -8.55
N ILE A 254 0.42 24.91 -8.06
CA ILE A 254 -0.36 23.67 -8.06
C ILE A 254 -0.59 23.21 -9.51
N ILE A 255 -0.90 24.11 -10.44
CA ILE A 255 -1.23 23.76 -11.82
C ILE A 255 0.01 23.44 -12.69
N LEU A 256 1.12 24.15 -12.49
CA LEU A 256 2.34 24.10 -13.32
C LEU A 256 3.36 23.03 -12.88
N LEU A 257 3.12 22.34 -11.76
CA LEU A 257 3.89 21.15 -11.37
C LEU A 257 3.35 19.85 -12.00
N ASN A 258 2.48 19.94 -13.01
CA ASN A 258 2.12 18.85 -13.91
C ASN A 258 3.22 18.58 -14.95
#